data_AF-A0A3Q0S5G8-F1
#
_entry.id   AF-A0A3Q0S5G8-F1
#
_cell.length_a   1.000
_cell.length_b   1.000
_cell.length_c   1.000
_cell.angle_alpha   90.00
_cell.angle_beta   90.00
_cell.angle_gamma   90.00
#
_symmetry.space_group_name_H-M   'P 1'
#
loop_
_entity.id
_entity.type
_entity.pdbx_description
1 polymer ?
#
loop_
_entity_poly.entity_id
_entity_poly.type
_entity_poly.pdbx_seq_one_letter_code
_entity_poly.pdbx_strand_id
1 'polypeptide(L)'
;MALGEWEERWQQDRIGFHQPEVHKMLENNIDKVLNGRTGVCFFFPLCGKAVDMKWLADLGHSVVGVEISEKAIQQNNRAKRFWTKKTHCGRQTGSSFHSRGP
;
A
#
# COMPACT_ATOMS: atom_id res chain seq x y z
N MET A 1 -10.22 -3.47 -17.94
CA MET A 1 -9.65 -2.15 -17.62
C MET A 1 -8.26 -2.07 -18.21
N ALA A 2 -7.98 -1.02 -18.97
CA ALA A 2 -6.61 -0.71 -19.38
C ALA A 2 -5.88 0.05 -18.26
N LEU A 3 -4.55 0.03 -18.23
CA LEU A 3 -3.76 0.71 -17.18
C LEU A 3 -4.04 2.22 -17.13
N GLY A 4 -4.19 2.85 -18.30
CA GLY A 4 -4.52 4.27 -18.39
C GLY A 4 -5.88 4.63 -17.76
N GLU A 5 -6.85 3.70 -17.76
CA GLU A 5 -8.16 3.91 -17.12
C GLU A 5 -8.03 3.97 -15.59
N TRP A 6 -7.12 3.20 -15.00
CA TRP A 6 -6.86 3.21 -13.57
C TRP A 6 -6.14 4.49 -13.13
N GLU A 7 -5.14 4.92 -13.90
CA GLU A 7 -4.46 6.19 -13.66
C GLU A 7 -5.43 7.37 -13.80
N GLU A 8 -6.29 7.37 -14.83
CA GLU A 8 -7.31 8.39 -15.03
C GLU A 8 -8.29 8.48 -13.84
N ARG A 9 -8.71 7.33 -13.29
CA ARG A 9 -9.55 7.31 -12.08
C ARG A 9 -8.87 7.99 -10.89
N TRP A 10 -7.59 7.74 -10.68
CA TRP A 10 -6.83 8.43 -9.64
C TRP A 10 -6.70 9.93 -9.92
N GLN A 11 -6.47 10.32 -11.18
CA GLN A 11 -6.39 11.73 -11.56
C GLN A 11 -7.71 12.47 -11.32
N GLN A 12 -8.85 11.82 -11.63
CA GLN A 12 -10.20 12.36 -11.42
C GLN A 12 -10.72 12.18 -9.98
N ASP A 13 -9.89 11.71 -9.05
CA ASP A 13 -10.27 11.41 -7.66
C ASP A 13 -11.49 10.48 -7.53
N ARG A 14 -11.71 9.62 -8.55
CA ARG A 14 -12.71 8.56 -8.56
C ARG A 14 -12.21 7.34 -7.78
N ILE A 15 -11.95 7.57 -6.50
CA ILE A 15 -11.34 6.61 -5.57
C ILE A 15 -12.35 6.06 -4.55
N GLY A 16 -13.57 5.74 -4.99
CA GLY A 16 -14.65 5.23 -4.11
C GLY A 16 -14.33 3.88 -3.43
N PHE A 17 -13.26 3.22 -3.85
CA PHE A 17 -12.72 2.02 -3.22
C PHE A 17 -11.81 2.32 -2.00
N HIS A 18 -11.38 3.57 -1.82
CA HIS A 18 -10.53 3.95 -0.69
C HIS A 18 -11.35 4.05 0.60
N GLN A 19 -10.95 3.28 1.61
CA GLN A 19 -11.45 3.39 2.97
C GLN A 19 -10.50 4.29 3.80
N PRO A 20 -11.02 5.30 4.53
CA PRO A 20 -10.20 6.19 5.35
C PRO A 20 -9.73 5.55 6.66
N GLU A 21 -10.31 4.42 7.04
CA GLU A 21 -10.00 3.64 8.24
C GLU A 21 -9.36 2.32 7.86
N VAL A 22 -8.70 1.66 8.82
CA VAL A 22 -8.16 0.31 8.65
C VAL A 22 -9.32 -0.64 8.37
N HIS A 23 -9.09 -1.59 7.46
CA HIS A 23 -10.11 -2.54 7.07
C HIS A 23 -10.48 -3.43 8.27
N LYS A 24 -11.72 -3.36 8.75
CA LYS A 24 -12.18 -4.06 9.97
C LYS A 24 -11.91 -5.57 9.99
N MET A 25 -11.98 -6.23 8.83
CA MET A 25 -11.63 -7.66 8.75
C MET A 25 -10.14 -7.93 8.98
N LEU A 26 -9.27 -6.99 8.58
CA LEU A 26 -7.84 -7.10 8.85
C LEU A 26 -7.59 -6.93 10.34
N GLU A 27 -8.15 -5.88 10.97
CA GLU A 27 -8.06 -5.67 12.42
C GLU A 27 -8.52 -6.90 13.20
N ASN A 28 -9.70 -7.44 12.88
CA ASN A 28 -10.28 -8.57 13.60
C ASN A 28 -9.53 -9.90 13.42
N ASN A 29 -8.67 -10.02 12.42
CA ASN A 29 -7.97 -11.29 12.11
C ASN A 29 -6.45 -11.17 12.15
N ILE A 30 -5.89 -9.99 12.46
CA ILE A 30 -4.44 -9.79 12.43
C ILE A 30 -3.72 -10.74 13.38
N ASP A 31 -4.25 -10.94 14.59
CA ASP A 31 -3.63 -11.81 15.59
C ASP A 31 -3.55 -13.27 15.12
N LYS A 32 -4.59 -13.72 14.39
CA LYS A 32 -4.62 -15.06 13.79
C LYS A 32 -3.61 -15.19 12.67
N VAL A 33 -3.43 -14.14 11.86
CA VAL A 33 -2.44 -14.12 10.77
C VAL A 33 -1.02 -14.10 11.33
N LEU A 34 -0.78 -13.32 12.38
CA LEU A 34 0.52 -13.24 13.04
C LEU A 34 0.87 -14.55 13.74
N ASN A 35 -0.09 -15.17 14.44
CA ASN A 35 0.11 -16.41 15.18
C ASN A 35 1.35 -16.35 16.09
N GLY A 36 1.51 -15.24 16.81
CA GLY A 36 2.65 -14.97 17.70
C GLY A 36 3.95 -14.54 17.01
N ARG A 37 3.98 -14.44 15.67
CA ARG A 37 5.15 -13.95 14.93
C ARG A 37 5.24 -12.43 14.98
N THR A 38 6.44 -11.92 15.20
CA THR A 38 6.79 -10.51 15.11
C THR A 38 7.56 -10.24 13.81
N GLY A 39 7.58 -8.98 13.34
CA GLY A 39 8.38 -8.60 12.17
C GLY A 39 7.97 -9.24 10.83
N VAL A 40 6.74 -9.78 10.75
CA VAL A 40 6.20 -10.37 9.51
C VAL A 40 6.24 -9.37 8.35
N CYS A 41 6.50 -9.87 7.13
CA CYS A 41 6.44 -9.07 5.91
C CYS A 41 5.07 -9.23 5.23
N PHE A 42 4.35 -8.12 5.06
CA PHE A 42 3.05 -8.07 4.40
C PHE A 42 3.19 -7.49 2.99
N PHE A 43 2.59 -8.17 2.01
CA PHE A 43 2.55 -7.70 0.63
C PHE A 43 1.15 -7.20 0.23
N PHE A 44 1.07 -5.97 -0.27
CA PHE A 44 -0.14 -5.31 -0.73
C PHE A 44 -0.11 -5.09 -2.24
N PRO A 45 -0.76 -5.97 -3.04
CA PRO A 45 -0.91 -5.75 -4.46
C PRO A 45 -1.93 -4.62 -4.72
N LEU A 46 -1.61 -3.72 -5.66
CA LEU A 46 -2.47 -2.57 -6.03
C LEU A 46 -2.85 -1.73 -4.81
N CYS A 47 -1.85 -1.38 -4.01
CA CYS A 47 -2.06 -0.88 -2.65
C CYS A 47 -2.70 0.51 -2.57
N GLY A 48 -2.73 1.27 -3.68
CA GLY A 48 -3.24 2.63 -3.69
C GLY A 48 -2.64 3.47 -2.56
N LYS A 49 -3.51 3.93 -1.65
CA LYS A 49 -3.16 4.64 -0.42
C LYS A 49 -3.71 3.95 0.85
N ALA A 50 -3.69 2.62 0.87
CA ALA A 50 -4.25 1.84 1.97
C ALA A 50 -3.68 2.24 3.34
N VAL A 51 -4.58 2.64 4.26
CA VAL A 51 -4.22 3.02 5.64
C VAL A 51 -3.67 1.83 6.42
N ASP A 52 -4.11 0.62 6.06
CA ASP A 52 -3.67 -0.67 6.61
C ASP A 52 -2.15 -0.83 6.57
N MET A 53 -1.52 -0.37 5.49
CA MET A 53 -0.06 -0.45 5.34
C MET A 53 0.64 0.33 6.45
N LYS A 54 0.15 1.54 6.77
CA LYS A 54 0.72 2.36 7.84
C LYS A 54 0.51 1.70 9.19
N TRP A 55 -0.68 1.16 9.42
CA TRP A 55 -1.06 0.51 10.67
C TRP A 55 -0.22 -0.75 10.95
N LEU A 56 0.01 -1.62 9.96
CA LEU A 56 0.90 -2.77 10.10
C LEU A 56 2.36 -2.36 10.36
N ALA A 57 2.82 -1.29 9.71
CA ALA A 57 4.16 -0.75 9.97
C ALA A 57 4.27 -0.15 11.40
N ASP A 58 3.21 0.46 11.93
CA ASP A 58 3.15 0.91 13.34
C ASP A 58 3.29 -0.26 14.32
N LEU A 59 2.74 -1.42 13.97
CA LEU A 59 2.84 -2.65 14.77
C LEU A 59 4.22 -3.33 14.69
N GLY A 60 5.18 -2.74 13.95
CA GLY A 60 6.54 -3.28 13.81
C GLY A 60 6.70 -4.32 12.70
N HIS A 61 5.74 -4.41 11.77
CA HIS A 61 5.81 -5.30 10.63
C HIS A 61 6.43 -4.63 9.40
N SER A 62 7.08 -5.43 8.56
CA SER A 62 7.53 -4.96 7.26
C SER A 62 6.36 -4.96 6.28
N VAL A 63 6.24 -3.92 5.47
CA VAL A 63 5.16 -3.78 4.50
C VAL A 63 5.74 -3.44 3.13
N VAL A 64 5.36 -4.23 2.14
CA VAL A 64 5.69 -4.01 0.72
C VAL A 64 4.40 -3.79 -0.06
N GLY A 65 4.27 -2.66 -0.73
CA GLY A 65 3.11 -2.36 -1.58
C GLY A 65 3.55 -2.19 -3.03
N VAL A 66 2.68 -2.54 -3.99
CA VAL A 66 2.89 -2.20 -5.41
C VAL A 66 1.69 -1.42 -5.91
N GLU A 67 1.93 -0.27 -6.53
CA GLU A 67 0.90 0.58 -7.14
C GLU A 67 1.43 1.18 -8.44
N ILE A 68 0.54 1.37 -9.42
CA ILE A 68 0.87 2.00 -10.70
C ILE A 68 0.63 3.51 -10.68
N SER A 69 -0.40 3.97 -9.97
CA SER A 69 -0.75 5.38 -9.86
C SER A 69 0.26 6.16 -9.02
N GLU A 70 1.08 6.99 -9.68
CA GLU A 70 2.03 7.89 -8.99
C GLU A 70 1.33 8.86 -8.02
N LYS A 71 0.11 9.31 -8.36
CA LYS A 71 -0.71 10.15 -7.47
C LYS A 71 -1.06 9.42 -6.17
N ALA A 72 -1.46 8.15 -6.25
CA ALA A 72 -1.73 7.32 -5.08
C ALA A 72 -0.50 7.18 -4.18
N ILE A 73 0.65 6.94 -4.82
CA ILE A 73 1.95 6.80 -4.16
C ILE A 73 2.35 8.06 -3.41
N GLN A 74 2.22 9.22 -4.05
CA GLN A 74 2.52 10.50 -3.41
C GLN A 74 1.57 10.80 -2.25
N GLN A 75 0.28 10.48 -2.39
CA GLN A 75 -0.70 10.64 -1.31
C GLN A 75 -0.37 9.77 -0.10
N ASN A 76 0.00 8.50 -0.31
CA ASN A 76 0.36 7.56 0.75
C ASN A 76 1.68 7.94 1.47
N ASN A 77 2.66 8.47 0.73
CA ASN A 77 3.99 8.79 1.26
C ASN A 77 4.10 10.10 2.06
N ARG A 78 3.03 10.89 2.21
CA ARG A 78 3.09 12.19 2.90
C ARG A 78 3.62 12.10 4.34
N ALA A 79 3.39 10.97 5.03
CA ALA A 79 3.91 10.72 6.37
C ALA A 79 5.41 10.29 6.42
N LYS A 80 6.11 10.26 5.27
CA LYS A 80 7.54 9.89 5.10
C LYS A 80 7.95 8.51 5.64
N ARG A 81 6.99 7.65 5.96
CA ARG A 81 7.27 6.37 6.63
C ARG A 81 7.61 5.21 5.71
N PHE A 82 7.32 5.37 4.43
CA PHE A 82 7.70 4.45 3.39
C PHE A 82 8.77 5.09 2.51
N TRP A 83 9.69 4.27 2.01
CA TRP A 83 10.51 4.62 0.87
C TRP A 83 9.91 4.00 -0.39
N THR A 84 10.09 4.67 -1.53
CA THR A 84 9.61 4.20 -2.81
C THR A 84 10.74 3.89 -3.75
N LYS A 85 10.59 2.78 -4.45
CA LYS A 85 11.43 2.40 -5.56
C LYS A 85 10.56 2.33 -6.81
N LYS A 86 10.86 3.16 -7.81
CA LYS A 86 10.28 2.98 -9.14
C LYS A 86 10.83 1.68 -9.72
N THR A 87 9.94 0.83 -10.22
CA THR A 87 10.23 -0.49 -10.76
C THR A 87 9.63 -0.60 -12.15
N HIS A 88 10.44 -0.98 -13.13
CA HIS A 88 9.98 -1.24 -14.49
C HIS A 88 9.72 -2.73 -14.67
N CYS A 89 8.52 -3.08 -15.12
CA CYS A 89 8.15 -4.42 -15.54
C CYS A 89 7.68 -4.36 -17.01
N GLY A 90 8.56 -4.76 -17.94
CA GLY A 90 8.30 -4.65 -19.37
C GLY A 90 8.05 -3.20 -19.82
N ARG A 91 6.89 -2.94 -20.45
CA ARG A 91 6.46 -1.58 -20.89
C ARG A 91 5.81 -0.75 -19.79
N GLN A 92 5.79 -1.22 -18.54
CA GLN A 92 5.04 -0.60 -17.45
C GLN A 92 5.98 -0.13 -16.35
N THR A 93 5.71 1.07 -15.83
CA THR A 93 6.41 1.64 -14.69
C THR A 93 5.45 1.63 -13.50
N GLY A 94 5.72 0.80 -12.50
CA GLY A 94 5.03 0.84 -11.20
C GLY A 94 6.00 1.31 -10.12
N SER A 95 5.51 1.59 -8.92
CA SER A 95 6.40 1.76 -7.77
C SER A 95 6.10 0.76 -6.69
N SER A 96 7.18 0.27 -6.08
CA SER A 96 7.12 -0.54 -4.88
C SER A 96 7.40 0.34 -3.66
N PHE A 97 6.63 0.16 -2.59
CA PHE A 97 6.86 0.81 -1.29
C PHE A 97 7.47 -0.18 -0.34
N HIS A 98 8.33 0.29 0.54
CA HIS A 98 8.85 -0.49 1.65
C HIS A 98 8.72 0.35 2.91
N SER A 99 8.17 -0.23 3.98
CA SER A 99 8.26 0.37 5.30
C SER A 99 9.73 0.48 5.67
N ARG A 100 10.16 1.63 6.20
CA ARG A 100 11.48 1.70 6.82
C ARG A 100 11.49 0.74 8.00
N GLY A 101 12.45 -0.18 8.02
CA GLY A 101 12.65 -1.04 9.18
C GLY A 101 12.91 -0.20 10.44
N PRO A 102 12.76 -0.79 11.63
CA PRO A 102 13.19 -0.15 12.88
C PRO A 102 14.66 0.26 12.84
#